data_AF-A0A8I1B3S5-F1
#
_entry.id   AF-A0A8I1B3S5-F1
#
_cell.length_a   1.000
_cell.length_b   1.000
_cell.length_c   1.000
_cell.angle_alpha   90.00
_cell.angle_beta   90.00
_cell.angle_gamma   90.00
#
_symmetry.space_group_name_H-M   'P 1'
#
loop_
_entity.id
_entity.type
_entity.pdbx_description
1 polymer ?
#
loop_
_entity_poly.entity_id
_entity_poly.type
_entity_poly.pdbx_seq_one_letter_code
_entity_poly.pdbx_strand_id
1 'polypeptide(L)'
;IELYSRLYVDLSPNVALIAGYKADRKGNLYTGPSTEDTPALVEAAAFHDGIVIAQVNELVDDECDLPRVDIPGSWIDYVVVADKPFFIEPLFTRDPRLIKQEHILMAMMAIKGIYAEHQVQSLNHGIGFNTAAIELLLPTYGEQLGLKGKICKHWTLNPHPTLIPAIESGWVESVHCFGGELGMEEYIRARPDIFFTGADGSMRSNRAFCQLAGQYAVDMFIGSTLQVDGYANSSTVTRGRLSGFG
;
A
#
# COMPACT_ATOMS: atom_id res chain seq x y z
N ILE A 1 -2.20 11.06 3.95
CA ILE A 1 -2.00 12.15 2.96
C ILE A 1 -2.03 13.52 3.62
N GLU A 2 -3.03 13.83 4.46
CA GLU A 2 -3.13 15.11 5.20
C GLU A 2 -1.83 15.47 5.94
N LEU A 3 -1.26 14.53 6.69
CA LEU A 3 0.00 14.77 7.40
C LEU A 3 1.14 15.16 6.46
N TYR A 4 1.24 14.53 5.27
CA TYR A 4 2.29 14.86 4.29
C TYR A 4 2.10 16.28 3.76
N SER A 5 0.85 16.70 3.54
CA SER A 5 0.55 18.08 3.12
C SER A 5 1.00 19.12 4.16
N ARG A 6 0.89 18.80 5.45
CA ARG A 6 1.32 19.68 6.54
C ARG A 6 2.83 19.90 6.60
N LEU A 7 3.63 18.95 6.10
CA LEU A 7 5.09 19.07 6.06
C LEU A 7 5.57 20.24 5.18
N TYR A 8 4.72 20.75 4.30
CA TYR A 8 5.04 21.89 3.43
C TYR A 8 4.40 23.20 3.90
N VAL A 9 3.73 23.21 5.06
CA VAL A 9 2.95 24.36 5.53
C VAL A 9 3.24 24.69 6.98
N ASP A 10 2.80 23.85 7.91
CA ASP A 10 2.78 24.17 9.34
C ASP A 10 3.55 23.16 10.20
N LEU A 11 4.01 22.06 9.61
CA LEU A 11 4.84 21.04 10.25
C LEU A 11 6.11 20.74 9.43
N SER A 12 6.77 21.78 8.90
CA SER A 12 8.01 21.59 8.14
C SER A 12 9.09 20.90 8.98
N PRO A 13 9.59 19.73 8.54
CA PRO A 13 10.42 18.89 9.39
C PRO A 13 11.87 19.39 9.41
N ASN A 14 12.48 19.43 10.60
CA ASN A 14 13.91 19.68 10.73
C ASN A 14 14.75 18.42 10.50
N VAL A 15 14.16 17.24 10.71
CA VAL A 15 14.85 15.96 10.56
C VAL A 15 13.90 14.92 9.97
N ALA A 16 14.36 14.14 9.00
CA ALA A 16 13.70 12.94 8.51
C ALA A 16 14.60 11.71 8.74
N LEU A 17 14.09 10.73 9.47
CA LEU A 17 14.75 9.44 9.70
C LEU A 17 14.01 8.38 8.89
N ILE A 18 14.66 7.82 7.88
CA ILE A 18 14.04 6.92 6.90
C ILE A 18 14.84 5.63 6.73
N ALA A 19 14.26 4.65 6.06
CA ALA A 19 14.87 3.36 5.79
C ALA A 19 14.89 3.04 4.29
N GLY A 20 15.93 2.33 3.84
CA GLY A 20 16.01 1.77 2.50
C GLY A 20 16.70 0.40 2.52
N TYR A 21 16.63 -0.32 1.39
CA TYR A 21 17.32 -1.59 1.26
C TYR A 21 18.81 -1.39 1.03
N LYS A 22 19.16 -0.56 0.05
CA LYS A 22 20.54 -0.29 -0.32
C LYS A 22 20.79 1.19 -0.50
N ALA A 23 22.02 1.63 -0.26
CA ALA A 23 22.50 2.92 -0.73
C ALA A 23 23.92 2.80 -1.29
N ASP A 24 24.30 3.74 -2.15
CA ASP A 24 25.69 3.92 -2.59
C ASP A 24 26.41 4.97 -1.73
N ARG A 25 27.71 5.17 -2.00
CA ARG A 25 28.53 6.19 -1.32
C ARG A 25 28.18 7.64 -1.67
N LYS A 26 27.32 7.86 -2.68
CA LYS A 26 26.80 9.20 -3.04
C LYS A 26 25.47 9.50 -2.35
N GLY A 27 24.95 8.56 -1.55
CA GLY A 27 23.69 8.69 -0.84
C GLY A 27 22.46 8.28 -1.65
N ASN A 28 22.61 7.82 -2.90
CA ASN A 28 21.48 7.35 -3.68
C ASN A 28 20.85 6.14 -2.98
N LEU A 29 19.52 6.16 -2.81
CA LEU A 29 18.82 5.15 -2.04
C LEU A 29 17.95 4.29 -2.96
N TYR A 30 17.98 2.99 -2.72
CA TYR A 30 17.01 2.02 -3.23
C TYR A 30 16.08 1.60 -2.09
N THR A 31 14.81 2.01 -2.15
CA THR A 31 13.74 1.67 -1.20
C THR A 31 12.86 0.53 -1.70
N GLY A 32 12.91 0.21 -2.99
CA GLY A 32 12.31 -1.00 -3.55
C GLY A 32 10.78 -1.09 -3.37
N PRO A 33 10.25 -2.30 -3.14
CA PRO A 33 8.84 -2.53 -2.82
C PRO A 33 8.33 -1.76 -1.59
N SER A 34 9.24 -1.36 -0.70
CA SER A 34 8.96 -0.62 0.55
C SER A 34 9.24 0.89 0.41
N THR A 35 9.04 1.44 -0.79
CA THR A 35 9.14 2.89 -1.03
C THR A 35 8.18 3.69 -0.16
N GLU A 36 6.91 3.30 -0.15
CA GLU A 36 5.94 3.75 0.83
C GLU A 36 5.85 5.29 0.94
N ASP A 37 6.15 5.83 2.12
CA ASP A 37 6.05 7.26 2.44
C ASP A 37 7.33 8.02 2.14
N THR A 38 8.44 7.30 1.94
CA THR A 38 9.79 7.86 1.94
C THR A 38 9.92 9.08 1.03
N PRO A 39 9.43 9.09 -0.22
CA PRO A 39 9.55 10.27 -1.08
C PRO A 39 8.89 11.52 -0.48
N ALA A 40 7.69 11.38 0.11
CA ALA A 40 6.95 12.51 0.68
C ALA A 40 7.57 13.04 1.98
N LEU A 41 8.18 12.17 2.78
CA LEU A 41 8.85 12.56 4.02
C LEU A 41 10.21 13.21 3.74
N VAL A 42 11.00 12.62 2.83
CA VAL A 42 12.34 13.09 2.50
C VAL A 42 12.30 14.43 1.80
N GLU A 43 11.45 14.59 0.79
CA GLU A 43 11.39 15.83 -0.01
C GLU A 43 11.08 17.04 0.87
N ALA A 44 10.15 16.92 1.81
CA ALA A 44 9.78 18.01 2.70
C ALA A 44 10.93 18.47 3.62
N ALA A 45 11.83 17.56 4.04
CA ALA A 45 13.00 17.90 4.84
C ALA A 45 14.16 18.42 3.98
N ALA A 46 14.49 17.70 2.90
CA ALA A 46 15.64 17.99 2.04
C ALA A 46 15.58 19.36 1.37
N PHE A 47 14.37 19.86 1.08
CA PHE A 47 14.16 21.16 0.42
C PHE A 47 13.74 22.28 1.37
N HIS A 48 13.94 22.08 2.68
CA HIS A 48 13.72 23.11 3.69
C HIS A 48 14.82 23.15 4.75
N ASP A 49 16.07 22.94 4.32
CA ASP A 49 17.28 22.95 5.17
C ASP A 49 17.20 21.97 6.38
N GLY A 50 16.37 20.93 6.27
CA GLY A 50 16.30 19.84 7.23
C GLY A 50 17.40 18.81 7.00
N ILE A 51 17.56 17.88 7.94
CA ILE A 51 18.55 16.80 7.88
C ILE A 51 17.87 15.47 7.59
N VAL A 52 18.32 14.75 6.57
CA VAL A 52 17.80 13.44 6.18
C VAL A 52 18.84 12.36 6.47
N ILE A 53 18.48 11.42 7.34
CA ILE A 53 19.31 10.27 7.70
C ILE A 53 18.62 8.98 7.26
N ALA A 54 19.28 8.22 6.39
CA ALA A 54 18.79 6.96 5.87
C ALA A 54 19.52 5.78 6.53
N GLN A 55 18.79 4.91 7.24
CA GLN A 55 19.33 3.59 7.55
C GLN A 55 19.17 2.65 6.36
N VAL A 56 20.18 1.84 6.06
CA VAL A 56 20.16 0.87 4.96
C VAL A 56 20.61 -0.51 5.39
N ASN A 57 20.09 -1.55 4.74
CA ASN A 57 20.54 -2.92 5.00
C ASN A 57 21.94 -3.17 4.45
N GLU A 58 22.29 -2.51 3.34
CA GLU A 58 23.54 -2.69 2.62
C GLU A 58 24.04 -1.36 2.04
N LEU A 59 25.33 -1.08 2.19
CA LEU A 59 26.02 -0.01 1.46
C LEU A 59 26.84 -0.64 0.34
N VAL A 60 26.61 -0.21 -0.90
CA VAL A 60 27.35 -0.67 -2.08
C VAL A 60 28.41 0.35 -2.49
N ASP A 61 29.49 -0.12 -3.11
CA ASP A 61 30.60 0.73 -3.53
C ASP A 61 30.35 1.39 -4.90
N ASP A 62 29.77 0.67 -5.86
CA ASP A 62 29.41 1.18 -7.19
C ASP A 62 27.92 1.54 -7.26
N GLU A 63 27.60 2.67 -7.88
CA GLU A 63 26.23 3.10 -8.15
C GLU A 63 25.48 2.10 -9.05
N CYS A 64 26.22 1.38 -9.92
CA CYS A 64 25.66 0.33 -10.78
C CYS A 64 25.13 -0.88 -10.01
N ASP A 65 25.50 -1.03 -8.73
CA ASP A 65 25.04 -2.12 -7.86
C ASP A 65 23.69 -1.81 -7.18
N LEU A 66 23.17 -0.58 -7.35
CA LEU A 66 21.79 -0.24 -6.98
C LEU A 66 20.84 -0.73 -8.08
N PRO A 67 19.77 -1.50 -7.74
CA PRO A 67 18.77 -1.92 -8.72
C PRO A 67 18.11 -0.74 -9.44
N ARG A 68 17.82 0.32 -8.69
CA ARG A 68 17.41 1.64 -9.20
C ARG A 68 17.62 2.71 -8.11
N VAL A 69 17.53 3.97 -8.51
CA VAL A 69 17.50 5.10 -7.57
C VAL A 69 16.05 5.49 -7.28
N ASP A 70 15.64 5.28 -6.04
CA ASP A 70 14.31 5.60 -5.54
C ASP A 70 14.25 6.99 -4.89
N ILE A 71 15.33 7.38 -4.21
CA ILE A 71 15.58 8.72 -3.64
C ILE A 71 16.98 9.16 -4.10
N PRO A 72 17.11 10.34 -4.75
CA PRO A 72 18.41 10.86 -5.16
C PRO A 72 19.33 11.13 -3.96
N GLY A 73 20.62 10.85 -4.11
CA GLY A 73 21.60 11.07 -3.03
C GLY A 73 21.76 12.53 -2.63
N SER A 74 21.41 13.48 -3.52
CA SER A 74 21.36 14.90 -3.18
C SER A 74 20.26 15.28 -2.18
N TRP A 75 19.36 14.36 -1.84
CA TRP A 75 18.30 14.57 -0.84
C TRP A 75 18.65 13.93 0.51
N ILE A 76 19.80 13.24 0.61
CA ILE A 76 20.23 12.47 1.78
C ILE A 76 21.49 13.09 2.36
N ASP A 77 21.47 13.49 3.63
CA ASP A 77 22.66 14.00 4.31
C ASP A 77 23.57 12.88 4.80
N TYR A 78 22.98 11.83 5.36
CA TYR A 78 23.73 10.71 5.94
C TYR A 78 23.10 9.36 5.64
N VAL A 79 23.94 8.38 5.32
CA VAL A 79 23.58 6.96 5.22
C VAL A 79 24.25 6.20 6.36
N VAL A 80 23.49 5.32 7.01
CA VAL A 80 23.97 4.45 8.08
C VAL A 80 23.62 3.01 7.75
N VAL A 81 24.62 2.12 7.71
CA VAL A 81 24.35 0.68 7.60
C VAL A 81 23.76 0.19 8.92
N ALA A 82 22.55 -0.35 8.87
CA ALA A 82 21.86 -0.89 10.03
C ALA A 82 22.55 -2.15 10.56
N ASP A 83 22.38 -2.44 11.85
CA ASP A 83 22.89 -3.65 12.50
C ASP A 83 22.20 -4.93 11.99
N LYS A 84 21.00 -4.80 11.44
CA LYS A 84 20.20 -5.84 10.81
C LYS A 84 19.23 -5.22 9.79
N PRO A 85 18.60 -6.04 8.91
CA PRO A 85 17.60 -5.53 8.00
C PRO A 85 16.47 -4.77 8.71
N PHE A 86 16.00 -3.67 8.12
CA PHE A 86 14.89 -2.91 8.67
C PHE A 86 13.62 -3.79 8.80
N PHE A 87 12.84 -3.52 9.84
CA PHE A 87 11.65 -4.32 10.14
C PHE A 87 10.53 -4.03 9.15
N ILE A 88 9.88 -5.08 8.64
CA ILE A 88 8.71 -5.00 7.77
C ILE A 88 7.58 -5.76 8.45
N GLU A 89 6.46 -5.09 8.65
CA GLU A 89 5.25 -5.69 9.21
C GLU A 89 4.33 -6.16 8.07
N PRO A 90 3.82 -7.41 8.08
CA PRO A 90 2.80 -7.86 7.14
C PRO A 90 1.42 -7.32 7.57
N LEU A 91 1.28 -5.99 7.57
CA LEU A 91 0.17 -5.30 8.22
C LEU A 91 -1.17 -5.70 7.62
N PHE A 92 -1.26 -5.79 6.28
CA PHE A 92 -2.51 -6.06 5.57
C PHE A 92 -2.76 -7.55 5.32
N THR A 93 -1.74 -8.40 5.46
CA THR A 93 -1.90 -9.85 5.29
C THR A 93 -2.91 -10.44 6.28
N ARG A 94 -3.91 -11.17 5.77
CA ARG A 94 -4.95 -11.83 6.58
C ARG A 94 -4.98 -13.33 6.32
N ASP A 95 -4.92 -14.12 7.40
CA ASP A 95 -5.02 -15.58 7.33
C ASP A 95 -6.46 -15.99 6.97
N PRO A 96 -6.71 -16.57 5.78
CA PRO A 96 -8.06 -16.92 5.34
C PRO A 96 -8.78 -17.93 6.24
N ARG A 97 -8.04 -18.71 7.06
CA ARG A 97 -8.63 -19.65 8.01
C ARG A 97 -9.45 -18.97 9.10
N LEU A 98 -9.24 -17.67 9.32
CA LEU A 98 -9.98 -16.87 10.31
C LEU A 98 -11.20 -16.17 9.70
N ILE A 99 -11.46 -16.36 8.41
CA ILE A 99 -12.69 -15.87 7.77
C ILE A 99 -13.87 -16.75 8.20
N LYS A 100 -14.92 -16.10 8.70
CA LYS A 100 -16.12 -16.75 9.24
C LYS A 100 -17.32 -16.57 8.31
N GLN A 101 -18.41 -17.26 8.63
CA GLN A 101 -19.64 -17.26 7.82
C GLN A 101 -20.27 -15.85 7.72
N GLU A 102 -20.18 -15.04 8.78
CA GLU A 102 -20.64 -13.65 8.77
C GLU A 102 -19.85 -12.79 7.77
N HIS A 103 -18.54 -12.99 7.65
CA HIS A 103 -17.72 -12.27 6.67
C HIS A 103 -18.10 -12.68 5.24
N ILE A 104 -18.33 -13.98 4.99
CA ILE A 104 -18.75 -14.51 3.69
C ILE A 104 -20.11 -13.93 3.29
N LEU A 105 -21.08 -13.92 4.20
CA LEU A 105 -22.40 -13.34 3.95
C LEU A 105 -22.32 -11.86 3.58
N MET A 106 -21.59 -11.07 4.38
CA MET A 106 -21.40 -9.64 4.09
C MET A 106 -20.66 -9.41 2.77
N ALA A 107 -19.67 -10.26 2.46
CA ALA A 107 -18.94 -10.16 1.20
C ALA A 107 -19.81 -10.47 -0.02
N MET A 108 -20.69 -11.47 0.05
CA MET A 108 -21.68 -11.75 -1.00
C MET A 108 -22.64 -10.56 -1.19
N MET A 109 -23.11 -9.97 -0.08
CA MET A 109 -23.96 -8.77 -0.12
C MET A 109 -23.23 -7.58 -0.74
N ALA A 110 -21.95 -7.36 -0.44
CA ALA A 110 -21.15 -6.30 -1.03
C ALA A 110 -20.97 -6.50 -2.54
N ILE A 111 -20.57 -7.70 -2.98
CA ILE A 111 -20.38 -8.02 -4.40
C ILE A 111 -21.67 -7.81 -5.19
N LYS A 112 -22.80 -8.35 -4.71
CA LYS A 112 -24.06 -8.30 -5.45
C LYS A 112 -24.80 -6.97 -5.30
N GLY A 113 -24.96 -6.51 -4.07
CA GLY A 113 -25.81 -5.36 -3.73
C GLY A 113 -25.13 -4.01 -3.88
N ILE A 114 -23.80 -3.98 -4.01
CA ILE A 114 -23.04 -2.74 -4.16
C ILE A 114 -22.20 -2.79 -5.43
N TYR A 115 -21.29 -3.75 -5.57
CA TYR A 115 -20.30 -3.72 -6.67
C TYR A 115 -20.98 -3.93 -8.01
N ALA A 116 -21.84 -4.95 -8.11
CA ALA A 116 -22.61 -5.24 -9.30
C ALA A 116 -23.70 -4.20 -9.55
N GLU A 117 -24.45 -3.80 -8.52
CA GLU A 117 -25.55 -2.84 -8.67
C GLU A 117 -25.05 -1.50 -9.24
N HIS A 118 -23.89 -1.03 -8.78
CA HIS A 118 -23.32 0.25 -9.20
C HIS A 118 -22.23 0.13 -10.27
N GLN A 119 -21.98 -1.09 -10.78
CA GLN A 119 -20.94 -1.36 -11.80
C GLN A 119 -19.57 -0.78 -11.41
N VAL A 120 -19.15 -0.98 -10.16
CA VAL A 120 -17.90 -0.45 -9.61
C VAL A 120 -16.71 -0.98 -10.41
N GLN A 121 -16.00 -0.10 -11.13
CA GLN A 121 -14.84 -0.47 -11.94
C GLN A 121 -13.55 -0.44 -11.13
N SER A 122 -13.41 0.52 -10.22
CA SER A 122 -12.18 0.78 -9.46
C SER A 122 -12.44 1.01 -7.97
N LEU A 123 -11.55 0.48 -7.11
CA LEU A 123 -11.81 0.50 -5.66
C LEU A 123 -10.56 0.38 -4.78
N ASN A 124 -10.75 0.76 -3.51
CA ASN A 124 -9.87 0.46 -2.39
C ASN A 124 -10.60 -0.40 -1.35
N HIS A 125 -9.94 -1.45 -0.88
CA HIS A 125 -10.35 -2.19 0.31
C HIS A 125 -9.55 -1.70 1.52
N GLY A 126 -10.28 -1.26 2.54
CA GLY A 126 -9.74 -1.08 3.88
C GLY A 126 -9.35 -2.42 4.50
N ILE A 127 -8.47 -2.35 5.48
CA ILE A 127 -7.88 -3.51 6.14
C ILE A 127 -8.91 -4.32 6.96
N GLY A 128 -8.90 -5.66 6.83
CA GLY A 128 -9.72 -6.53 7.68
C GLY A 128 -10.14 -7.85 7.04
N PHE A 129 -10.72 -8.74 7.84
CA PHE A 129 -11.25 -10.02 7.34
C PHE A 129 -12.50 -9.87 6.48
N ASN A 130 -13.27 -8.79 6.66
CA ASN A 130 -14.47 -8.50 5.88
C ASN A 130 -14.16 -8.29 4.40
N THR A 131 -13.17 -7.44 4.10
CA THR A 131 -12.73 -7.14 2.73
C THR A 131 -11.88 -8.27 2.13
N ALA A 132 -11.05 -8.95 2.93
CA ALA A 132 -10.36 -10.16 2.50
C ALA A 132 -11.33 -11.26 2.02
N ALA A 133 -12.50 -11.40 2.66
CA ALA A 133 -13.54 -12.31 2.21
C ALA A 133 -14.13 -11.92 0.85
N ILE A 134 -14.25 -10.62 0.56
CA ILE A 134 -14.68 -10.14 -0.76
C ILE A 134 -13.66 -10.54 -1.82
N GLU A 135 -12.38 -10.28 -1.60
CA GLU A 135 -11.29 -10.59 -2.54
C GLU A 135 -11.30 -12.07 -2.95
N LEU A 136 -11.42 -12.96 -1.96
CA LEU A 136 -11.44 -14.41 -2.18
C LEU A 136 -12.73 -14.93 -2.84
N LEU A 137 -13.84 -14.18 -2.75
CA LEU A 137 -15.12 -14.56 -3.34
C LEU A 137 -15.35 -14.01 -4.74
N LEU A 138 -14.57 -13.04 -5.21
CA LEU A 138 -14.61 -12.57 -6.60
C LEU A 138 -14.51 -13.76 -7.59
N PRO A 139 -13.48 -14.62 -7.56
CA PRO A 139 -13.32 -15.71 -8.53
C PRO A 139 -14.29 -16.88 -8.35
N THR A 140 -15.21 -16.81 -7.37
CA THR A 140 -16.22 -17.85 -7.15
C THR A 140 -17.63 -17.28 -7.23
N TYR A 141 -18.10 -16.60 -6.19
CA TYR A 141 -19.44 -16.00 -6.15
C TYR A 141 -19.60 -14.91 -7.21
N GLY A 142 -18.58 -14.07 -7.41
CA GLY A 142 -18.58 -13.08 -8.50
C GLY A 142 -18.67 -13.73 -9.88
N GLU A 143 -17.99 -14.86 -10.08
CA GLU A 143 -18.02 -15.63 -11.33
C GLU A 143 -19.41 -16.26 -11.57
N GLN A 144 -20.05 -16.80 -10.52
CA GLN A 144 -21.43 -17.32 -10.59
C GLN A 144 -22.44 -16.25 -11.04
N LEU A 145 -22.18 -14.99 -10.72
CA LEU A 145 -22.99 -13.84 -11.16
C LEU A 145 -22.59 -13.32 -12.56
N GLY A 146 -21.55 -13.89 -13.18
CA GLY A 146 -21.06 -13.49 -14.50
C GLY A 146 -20.48 -12.07 -14.53
N LEU A 147 -19.78 -11.67 -13.46
CA LEU A 147 -19.29 -10.30 -13.25
C LEU A 147 -17.81 -10.09 -13.61
N LYS A 148 -17.06 -11.15 -13.93
CA LYS A 148 -15.67 -11.04 -14.35
C LYS A 148 -15.51 -10.08 -15.53
N GLY A 149 -14.54 -9.16 -15.44
CA GLY A 149 -14.29 -8.12 -16.43
C GLY A 149 -15.34 -7.01 -16.47
N LYS A 150 -16.37 -7.06 -15.63
CA LYS A 150 -17.42 -6.03 -15.55
C LYS A 150 -17.29 -5.13 -14.32
N ILE A 151 -16.60 -5.58 -13.28
CA ILE A 151 -16.37 -4.83 -12.03
C ILE A 151 -14.96 -5.11 -11.51
N CYS A 152 -14.50 -4.27 -10.57
CA CYS A 152 -13.28 -4.50 -9.77
C CYS A 152 -12.00 -4.75 -10.58
N LYS A 153 -11.79 -3.96 -11.64
CA LYS A 153 -10.66 -4.12 -12.56
C LYS A 153 -9.42 -3.36 -12.07
N HIS A 154 -9.61 -2.18 -11.47
CA HIS A 154 -8.50 -1.31 -11.08
C HIS A 154 -8.49 -1.06 -9.57
N TRP A 155 -7.33 -1.21 -8.96
CA TRP A 155 -7.20 -1.19 -7.51
C TRP A 155 -6.13 -0.20 -7.07
N THR A 156 -6.47 0.60 -6.07
CA THR A 156 -5.49 1.25 -5.20
C THR A 156 -5.44 0.42 -3.92
N LEU A 157 -4.46 -0.48 -3.80
CA LEU A 157 -4.45 -1.48 -2.73
C LEU A 157 -3.03 -1.92 -2.42
N ASN A 158 -2.73 -2.24 -1.16
CA ASN A 158 -1.55 -3.05 -0.85
C ASN A 158 -1.62 -4.38 -1.62
N PRO A 159 -0.49 -5.03 -1.91
CA PRO A 159 -0.48 -6.30 -2.61
C PRO A 159 -0.94 -7.43 -1.68
N HIS A 160 -2.25 -7.48 -1.41
CA HIS A 160 -2.85 -8.45 -0.50
C HIS A 160 -2.64 -9.88 -1.02
N PRO A 161 -2.11 -10.81 -0.21
CA PRO A 161 -2.05 -12.22 -0.59
C PRO A 161 -3.45 -12.82 -0.88
N THR A 162 -4.50 -12.29 -0.24
CA THR A 162 -5.90 -12.69 -0.46
C THR A 162 -6.46 -12.28 -1.82
N LEU A 163 -5.81 -11.37 -2.53
CA LEU A 163 -6.19 -10.96 -3.89
C LEU A 163 -5.59 -11.86 -4.98
N ILE A 164 -4.58 -12.69 -4.65
CA ILE A 164 -3.91 -13.58 -5.62
C ILE A 164 -4.92 -14.39 -6.46
N PRO A 165 -5.93 -15.07 -5.87
CA PRO A 165 -6.87 -15.86 -6.68
C PRO A 165 -7.68 -15.02 -7.68
N ALA A 166 -8.00 -13.76 -7.34
CA ALA A 166 -8.70 -12.86 -8.25
C ALA A 166 -7.79 -12.41 -9.41
N ILE A 167 -6.52 -12.12 -9.13
CA ILE A 167 -5.52 -11.79 -10.16
C ILE A 167 -5.34 -12.98 -11.10
N GLU A 168 -5.05 -14.17 -10.58
CA GLU A 168 -4.83 -15.38 -11.40
C GLU A 168 -6.08 -15.80 -12.17
N SER A 169 -7.26 -15.48 -11.65
CA SER A 169 -8.53 -15.72 -12.35
C SER A 169 -8.87 -14.61 -13.35
N GLY A 170 -8.00 -13.62 -13.59
CA GLY A 170 -8.17 -12.56 -14.59
C GLY A 170 -9.27 -11.56 -14.26
N TRP A 171 -9.51 -11.29 -12.98
CA TRP A 171 -10.43 -10.24 -12.53
C TRP A 171 -9.78 -8.86 -12.49
N VAL A 172 -8.51 -8.84 -12.08
CA VAL A 172 -7.75 -7.63 -11.81
C VAL A 172 -6.96 -7.26 -13.06
N GLU A 173 -7.07 -6.00 -13.48
CA GLU A 173 -6.30 -5.43 -14.59
C GLU A 173 -5.13 -4.58 -14.10
N SER A 174 -5.26 -3.88 -12.97
CA SER A 174 -4.17 -3.07 -12.42
C SER A 174 -4.26 -2.90 -10.90
N VAL A 175 -3.11 -2.90 -10.23
CA VAL A 175 -2.97 -2.60 -8.80
C VAL A 175 -1.83 -1.59 -8.59
N HIS A 176 -2.16 -0.38 -8.17
CA HIS A 176 -1.19 0.57 -7.63
C HIS A 176 -1.13 0.43 -6.11
N CYS A 177 0.08 0.33 -5.56
CA CYS A 177 0.30 -0.07 -4.17
C CYS A 177 0.71 1.09 -3.26
N PHE A 178 0.12 1.16 -2.06
CA PHE A 178 0.57 2.07 -1.00
C PHE A 178 1.94 1.67 -0.45
N GLY A 179 2.14 0.37 -0.23
CA GLY A 179 3.38 -0.22 0.28
C GLY A 179 3.56 -1.66 -0.16
N GLY A 180 4.63 -2.30 0.32
CA GLY A 180 4.85 -3.73 0.16
C GLY A 180 3.98 -4.59 1.08
N GLU A 181 4.00 -5.90 0.87
CA GLU A 181 3.58 -6.91 1.84
C GLU A 181 4.65 -8.00 1.85
N LEU A 182 5.08 -8.39 3.06
CA LEU A 182 6.18 -9.35 3.23
C LEU A 182 5.84 -10.69 2.57
N GLY A 183 6.70 -11.13 1.64
CA GLY A 183 6.56 -12.38 0.91
C GLY A 183 5.83 -12.27 -0.43
N MET A 184 5.35 -11.08 -0.81
CA MET A 184 4.69 -10.85 -2.10
C MET A 184 5.66 -10.38 -3.20
N GLU A 185 6.93 -10.13 -2.88
CA GLU A 185 7.87 -9.43 -3.76
C GLU A 185 8.11 -10.16 -5.08
N GLU A 186 8.34 -11.48 -5.03
CA GLU A 186 8.59 -12.28 -6.24
C GLU A 186 7.31 -12.53 -7.06
N TYR A 187 6.16 -12.63 -6.39
CA TYR A 187 4.88 -12.72 -7.09
C TYR A 187 4.59 -11.44 -7.89
N ILE A 188 4.83 -10.28 -7.27
CA ILE A 188 4.65 -8.98 -7.93
C ILE A 188 5.63 -8.82 -9.11
N ARG A 189 6.90 -9.20 -8.91
CA ARG A 189 7.92 -9.20 -9.99
C ARG A 189 7.47 -10.03 -11.20
N ALA A 190 6.75 -11.13 -10.95
CA ALA A 190 6.21 -12.01 -12.00
C ALA A 190 4.90 -11.52 -12.63
N ARG A 191 4.36 -10.36 -12.20
CA ARG A 191 3.10 -9.78 -12.67
C ARG A 191 3.24 -8.28 -13.02
N PRO A 192 4.20 -7.91 -13.91
CA PRO A 192 4.42 -6.50 -14.28
C PRO A 192 3.30 -5.91 -15.15
N ASP A 193 2.42 -6.76 -15.67
CA ASP A 193 1.18 -6.38 -16.36
C ASP A 193 0.10 -5.88 -15.39
N ILE A 194 0.15 -6.30 -14.13
CA ILE A 194 -0.82 -5.94 -13.08
C ILE A 194 -0.28 -4.87 -12.15
N PHE A 195 0.99 -5.01 -11.71
CA PHE A 195 1.60 -4.13 -10.73
C PHE A 195 2.56 -3.12 -11.36
N PHE A 196 2.80 -2.03 -10.64
CA PHE A 196 3.74 -1.00 -11.05
C PHE A 196 5.17 -1.40 -10.64
N THR A 197 5.90 -2.00 -11.58
CA THR A 197 7.29 -2.43 -11.40
C THR A 197 8.28 -1.53 -12.13
N GLY A 198 9.44 -1.29 -11.53
CA GLY A 198 10.55 -0.59 -12.17
C GLY A 198 11.22 -1.43 -13.26
N ALA A 199 12.14 -0.83 -14.01
CA ALA A 199 12.95 -1.54 -15.01
C ALA A 199 13.82 -2.66 -14.40
N ASP A 200 14.11 -2.55 -13.10
CA ASP A 200 14.78 -3.58 -12.30
C ASP A 200 13.89 -4.79 -11.96
N GLY A 201 12.59 -4.69 -12.28
CA GLY A 201 11.57 -5.72 -12.07
C GLY A 201 10.90 -5.69 -10.71
N SER A 202 11.46 -5.01 -9.71
CA SER A 202 10.80 -4.92 -8.39
C SER A 202 9.70 -3.86 -8.38
N MET A 203 8.75 -3.99 -7.45
CA MET A 203 7.66 -3.03 -7.28
C MET A 203 8.17 -1.63 -6.88
N ARG A 204 7.48 -0.59 -7.35
CA ARG A 204 7.58 0.78 -6.84
C ARG A 204 6.25 1.18 -6.19
N SER A 205 6.13 0.95 -4.89
CA SER A 205 5.01 1.48 -4.11
C SER A 205 5.13 3.00 -3.97
N ASN A 206 4.04 3.68 -3.69
CA ASN A 206 4.06 5.09 -3.29
C ASN A 206 2.78 5.41 -2.51
N ARG A 207 2.89 5.56 -1.18
CA ARG A 207 1.73 5.77 -0.33
C ARG A 207 1.07 7.12 -0.61
N ALA A 208 1.83 8.18 -0.88
CA ALA A 208 1.27 9.49 -1.18
C ALA A 208 0.43 9.48 -2.47
N PHE A 209 0.99 8.97 -3.58
CA PHE A 209 0.25 8.90 -4.85
C PHE A 209 -0.86 7.85 -4.84
N CYS A 210 -0.67 6.71 -4.16
CA CYS A 210 -1.74 5.73 -4.04
C CYS A 210 -2.92 6.26 -3.21
N GLN A 211 -2.65 7.06 -2.16
CA GLN A 211 -3.71 7.75 -1.40
C GLN A 211 -4.44 8.78 -2.25
N LEU A 212 -3.73 9.57 -3.06
CA LEU A 212 -4.36 10.52 -3.98
C LEU A 212 -5.24 9.82 -5.02
N ALA A 213 -4.76 8.72 -5.60
CA ALA A 213 -5.55 7.89 -6.51
C ALA A 213 -6.78 7.29 -5.79
N GLY A 214 -6.61 6.78 -4.56
CA GLY A 214 -7.69 6.25 -3.74
C GLY A 214 -8.74 7.30 -3.34
N GLN A 215 -8.39 8.59 -3.36
CA GLN A 215 -9.32 9.67 -3.09
C GLN A 215 -10.02 10.19 -4.36
N TYR A 216 -9.29 10.32 -5.46
CA TYR A 216 -9.75 11.06 -6.64
C TYR A 216 -10.01 10.20 -7.88
N ALA A 217 -9.56 8.95 -7.91
CA ALA A 217 -9.55 8.12 -9.13
C ALA A 217 -10.19 6.73 -8.96
N VAL A 218 -10.69 6.40 -7.77
CA VAL A 218 -11.45 5.16 -7.55
C VAL A 218 -12.94 5.45 -7.33
N ASP A 219 -13.79 4.55 -7.80
CA ASP A 219 -15.24 4.67 -7.64
C ASP A 219 -15.68 4.45 -6.19
N MET A 220 -14.92 3.64 -5.44
CA MET A 220 -15.35 3.13 -4.14
C MET A 220 -14.24 2.93 -3.12
N PHE A 221 -14.57 3.23 -1.86
CA PHE A 221 -13.89 2.71 -0.68
C PHE A 221 -14.86 1.82 0.12
N ILE A 222 -14.36 0.71 0.65
CA ILE A 222 -15.07 -0.11 1.63
C ILE A 222 -14.13 -0.47 2.79
N GLY A 223 -14.61 -0.40 4.03
CA GLY A 223 -13.78 -0.63 5.21
C GLY A 223 -14.55 -1.22 6.38
N SER A 224 -13.89 -1.29 7.53
CA SER A 224 -14.45 -1.74 8.80
C SER A 224 -14.10 -0.76 9.90
N THR A 225 -14.84 -0.80 11.01
CA THR A 225 -14.67 0.13 12.13
C THR A 225 -14.96 -0.56 13.46
N LEU A 226 -14.57 0.06 14.58
CA LEU A 226 -14.84 -0.48 15.90
C LEU A 226 -16.17 -0.01 16.48
N GLN A 227 -16.60 1.22 16.16
CA GLN A 227 -17.83 1.81 16.68
C GLN A 227 -18.54 2.65 15.62
N VAL A 228 -19.88 2.60 15.67
CA VAL A 228 -20.77 3.42 14.85
C VAL A 228 -21.94 3.88 15.73
N ASP A 229 -22.29 5.17 15.68
CA ASP A 229 -23.47 5.71 16.37
C ASP A 229 -24.76 5.63 15.51
N GLY A 230 -25.89 6.09 16.04
CA GLY A 230 -27.17 6.08 15.33
C GLY A 230 -27.25 7.02 14.11
N TYR A 231 -26.28 7.92 13.94
CA TYR A 231 -26.15 8.82 12.79
C TYR A 231 -25.09 8.35 11.80
N ALA A 232 -24.58 7.13 11.98
CA ALA A 232 -23.53 6.52 11.18
C ALA A 232 -22.15 7.20 11.26
N ASN A 233 -21.89 7.98 12.32
CA ASN A 233 -20.52 8.43 12.60
C ASN A 233 -19.68 7.21 13.02
N SER A 234 -18.54 7.01 12.35
CA SER A 234 -17.69 5.84 12.50
C SER A 234 -16.34 6.21 13.12
N SER A 235 -15.84 5.42 14.07
CA SER A 235 -14.53 5.64 14.68
C SER A 235 -13.89 4.35 15.19
N THR A 236 -12.55 4.34 15.16
CA THR A 236 -11.72 3.32 15.81
C THR A 236 -11.36 3.70 17.25
N VAL A 237 -11.45 4.98 17.63
CA VAL A 237 -11.04 5.45 18.96
C VAL A 237 -12.02 4.93 20.01
N THR A 238 -11.50 4.32 21.08
CA THR A 238 -12.31 3.75 22.17
C THR A 238 -11.82 4.25 23.53
N ARG A 239 -12.62 4.02 24.59
CA ARG A 239 -12.29 4.49 25.94
C ARG A 239 -10.90 4.01 26.37
N GLY A 240 -10.00 4.97 26.63
CA GLY A 240 -8.64 4.70 27.07
C GLY A 240 -7.70 4.17 25.99
N ARG A 241 -8.09 4.18 24.71
CA ARG A 241 -7.27 3.73 23.57
C ARG A 241 -7.43 4.69 22.38
N LEU A 242 -6.38 5.47 22.13
CA LEU A 242 -6.29 6.37 20.98
C LEU A 242 -5.70 5.63 19.79
N SER A 243 -6.55 4.98 18.99
CA SER A 243 -6.15 4.42 17.70
C SER A 243 -6.00 5.50 16.63
N GLY A 244 -5.25 5.19 15.57
CA GLY A 244 -5.17 6.01 14.37
C GLY A 244 -6.37 5.86 13.43
N PHE A 245 -6.44 6.74 12.43
CA PHE A 245 -7.41 6.69 11.34
C PHE A 245 -6.89 5.97 10.09
N GLY A 246 -5.60 6.11 9.80
CA GLY A 246 -4.90 5.48 8.68
C GLY A 246 -4.12 4.25 9.09
#